data_AF-A0A1F5TBQ3-F1
#
_entry.id   AF-A0A1F5TBQ3-F1
#
_cell.length_a   1.000
_cell.length_b   1.000
_cell.length_c   1.000
_cell.angle_alpha   90.00
_cell.angle_beta   90.00
_cell.angle_gamma   90.00
#
_symmetry.space_group_name_H-M   'P 1'
#
loop_
_entity.id
_entity.type
_entity.pdbx_description
1 polymer ?
#
loop_
_entity_poly.entity_id
_entity_poly.type
_entity_poly.pdbx_seq_one_letter_code
_entity_poly.pdbx_strand_id
1 'polypeptide(L)'
;MTQGKKKSVLLRMIQRVEGEIAKLVKEEKALQARWEKGYARFKSAAEEQGGLKSLVTKKAESLRKVIMTWSGADLALMTKKQAVEDAKRSKELELESLKKDIAIMASEMANSDRELDDIVTRVFGLNDTVVEALEQREKYLSAHVFQRLVAPDGKKKTQVTFDSADRLRRVVVLVNHITRVQPDLAYQAQAKIQGFFDQFSTAAGMTDPKVKALYEITQAILVTSEKFKVGPDLYRFLQIEIDEGVFPDLYAAQKLLRGSLRSEKTTSYVRLYERTGLDKQWKSLPLH
;
A
#
# COMPACT_ATOMS: atom_id res chain seq x y z
N MET A 1 20.24 3.66 -2.92
CA MET A 1 19.69 3.86 -4.29
C MET A 1 18.49 2.94 -4.45
N THR A 2 17.29 3.45 -4.79
CA THR A 2 16.11 2.61 -5.02
C THR A 2 16.29 1.72 -6.26
N GLN A 3 15.67 0.53 -6.30
CA GLN A 3 15.80 -0.39 -7.45
C GLN A 3 15.34 0.26 -8.77
N GLY A 4 14.31 1.12 -8.73
CA GLY A 4 13.91 1.94 -9.89
C GLY A 4 15.00 2.88 -10.40
N LYS A 5 15.80 3.49 -9.51
CA LYS A 5 16.96 4.31 -9.92
C LYS A 5 18.04 3.46 -10.59
N LYS A 6 18.33 2.24 -10.08
CA LYS A 6 19.29 1.32 -10.70
C LYS A 6 18.84 0.89 -12.11
N LYS A 7 17.57 0.51 -12.30
CA LYS A 7 16.99 0.19 -13.61
C LYS A 7 17.13 1.36 -14.60
N SER A 8 16.86 2.59 -14.15
CA SER A 8 17.00 3.80 -14.99
C SER A 8 18.44 4.07 -15.43
N VAL A 9 19.43 3.69 -14.63
CA VAL A 9 20.86 3.85 -14.97
C VAL A 9 21.24 2.79 -16.02
N LEU A 10 20.85 1.54 -15.82
CA LEU A 10 21.10 0.46 -16.78
C LEU A 10 20.47 0.75 -18.15
N LEU A 11 19.24 1.26 -18.20
CA LEU A 11 18.59 1.66 -19.45
C LEU A 11 19.36 2.78 -20.19
N ARG A 12 19.90 3.75 -19.45
CA ARG A 12 20.75 4.80 -20.04
C ARG A 12 22.06 4.25 -20.58
N MET A 13 22.66 3.27 -19.89
CA MET A 13 23.87 2.59 -20.36
C MET A 13 23.59 1.79 -21.64
N ILE A 14 22.47 1.07 -21.71
CA ILE A 14 22.02 0.37 -22.92
C ILE A 14 21.89 1.34 -24.10
N GLN A 15 21.16 2.45 -23.93
CA GLN A 15 20.98 3.44 -24.99
C GLN A 15 22.31 4.02 -25.48
N ARG A 16 23.26 4.23 -24.56
CA ARG A 16 24.60 4.70 -24.91
C ARG A 16 25.35 3.65 -25.75
N VAL A 17 25.37 2.40 -25.31
CA VAL A 17 26.05 1.30 -26.02
C VAL A 17 25.44 1.07 -27.39
N GLU A 18 24.10 1.09 -27.51
CA GLU A 18 23.40 1.01 -28.79
C GLU A 18 23.78 2.16 -29.73
N GLY A 19 23.92 3.38 -29.20
CA GLY A 19 24.42 4.52 -29.95
C GLY A 19 25.88 4.37 -30.43
N GLU A 20 26.74 3.76 -29.61
CA GLU A 20 28.13 3.45 -29.96
C GLU A 20 28.21 2.38 -31.07
N ILE A 21 27.42 1.30 -30.96
CA ILE A 21 27.30 0.27 -32.01
C ILE A 21 26.82 0.89 -33.33
N ALA A 22 25.81 1.76 -33.28
CA ALA A 22 25.31 2.43 -34.47
C ALA A 22 26.36 3.30 -35.17
N LYS A 23 27.28 3.92 -34.42
CA LYS A 23 28.42 4.66 -34.98
C LYS A 23 29.43 3.73 -35.66
N LEU A 24 29.77 2.61 -35.01
CA LEU A 24 30.68 1.60 -35.56
C LEU A 24 30.14 0.99 -36.86
N VAL A 25 28.83 0.71 -36.92
CA VAL A 25 28.17 0.23 -38.15
C VAL A 25 28.26 1.25 -39.30
N LYS A 26 28.15 2.55 -39.00
CA LYS A 26 28.34 3.60 -40.02
C LYS A 26 29.79 3.68 -40.49
N GLU A 27 30.75 3.52 -39.57
CA GLU A 27 32.18 3.49 -39.89
C GLU A 27 32.56 2.29 -40.74
N GLU A 28 32.07 1.10 -40.40
CA GLU A 28 32.22 -0.14 -41.16
C GLU A 28 31.75 0.04 -42.62
N LYS A 29 30.55 0.61 -42.81
CA LYS A 29 30.02 0.94 -44.15
C LYS A 29 30.88 1.95 -44.90
N ALA A 30 31.41 2.96 -44.21
CA ALA A 30 32.27 3.96 -44.82
C ALA A 30 33.63 3.37 -45.25
N LEU A 31 34.21 2.46 -44.45
CA LEU A 31 35.41 1.73 -44.79
C LEU A 31 35.18 0.81 -45.99
N GLN A 32 34.07 0.07 -46.01
CA GLN A 32 33.67 -0.78 -47.14
C GLN A 32 33.52 0.04 -48.43
N ALA A 33 32.84 1.19 -48.39
CA ALA A 33 32.69 2.05 -49.57
C ALA A 33 34.03 2.65 -50.04
N ARG A 34 34.97 2.95 -49.13
CA ARG A 34 36.32 3.40 -49.49
C ARG A 34 37.12 2.27 -50.14
N TRP A 35 37.00 1.07 -49.61
CA TRP A 35 37.63 -0.12 -50.15
C TRP A 35 37.13 -0.42 -51.57
N GLU A 36 35.80 -0.46 -51.78
CA GLU A 36 35.20 -0.69 -53.10
C GLU A 36 35.64 0.32 -54.14
N LYS A 37 35.67 1.61 -53.78
CA LYS A 37 36.16 2.68 -54.68
C LYS A 37 37.66 2.52 -54.99
N GLY A 38 38.46 2.18 -54.00
CA GLY A 38 39.89 1.94 -54.17
C GLY A 38 40.16 0.73 -55.06
N TYR A 39 39.46 -0.37 -54.82
CA TYR A 39 39.57 -1.61 -55.58
C TYR A 39 39.13 -1.44 -57.03
N ALA A 40 38.04 -0.70 -57.27
CA ALA A 40 37.60 -0.36 -58.63
C ALA A 40 38.66 0.45 -59.41
N ARG A 41 39.31 1.42 -58.75
CA ARG A 41 40.40 2.21 -59.35
C ARG A 41 41.63 1.33 -59.65
N PHE A 42 41.99 0.46 -58.72
CA PHE A 42 43.06 -0.51 -58.91
C PHE A 42 42.78 -1.42 -60.11
N LYS A 43 41.58 -2.01 -60.16
CA LYS A 43 41.16 -2.91 -61.23
C LYS A 43 41.19 -2.23 -62.60
N SER A 44 40.59 -1.03 -62.70
CA SER A 44 40.63 -0.21 -63.91
C SER A 44 42.07 0.15 -64.33
N ALA A 45 42.94 0.51 -63.37
CA ALA A 45 44.32 0.82 -63.68
C ALA A 45 45.11 -0.41 -64.17
N ALA A 46 44.83 -1.60 -63.62
CA ALA A 46 45.44 -2.85 -64.05
C ALA A 46 44.99 -3.26 -65.46
N GLU A 47 43.70 -3.14 -65.76
CA GLU A 47 43.14 -3.39 -67.09
C GLU A 47 43.71 -2.42 -68.13
N GLU A 48 43.74 -1.11 -67.84
CA GLU A 48 44.33 -0.11 -68.74
C GLU A 48 45.82 -0.31 -68.95
N GLN A 49 46.57 -0.72 -67.92
CA GLN A 49 48.00 -0.99 -68.05
C GLN A 49 48.27 -2.21 -68.95
N GLY A 50 47.43 -3.24 -68.87
CA GLY A 50 47.52 -4.43 -69.72
C GLY A 50 47.25 -4.16 -71.21
N GLY A 51 46.47 -3.11 -71.52
CA GLY A 51 46.12 -2.72 -72.90
C GLY A 51 47.10 -1.74 -73.58
N LEU A 52 48.14 -1.26 -72.89
CA LEU A 52 49.09 -0.28 -73.44
C LEU A 52 50.11 -0.91 -74.39
N LYS A 53 50.21 -0.39 -75.62
CA LYS A 53 51.22 -0.80 -76.62
C LYS A 53 52.65 -0.35 -76.30
N SER A 54 52.82 0.74 -75.53
CA SER A 54 54.13 1.25 -75.09
C SER A 54 54.16 1.44 -73.58
N LEU A 55 55.18 0.82 -72.96
CA LEU A 55 55.36 0.76 -71.51
C LEU A 55 56.21 1.91 -70.94
N VAL A 56 56.75 2.78 -71.79
CA VAL A 56 57.62 3.91 -71.42
C VAL A 56 56.89 5.24 -71.68
N THR A 57 55.70 5.35 -71.12
CA THR A 57 54.89 6.58 -71.19
C THR A 57 54.56 7.06 -69.78
N LYS A 58 54.41 8.38 -69.60
CA LYS A 58 53.95 8.97 -68.32
C LYS A 58 52.63 8.35 -67.83
N LYS A 59 51.75 7.94 -68.77
CA LYS A 59 50.52 7.23 -68.46
C LYS A 59 50.81 5.86 -67.83
N ALA A 60 51.69 5.05 -68.43
CA ALA A 60 52.08 3.75 -67.89
C ALA A 60 52.69 3.85 -66.48
N GLU A 61 53.54 4.86 -66.23
CA GLU A 61 54.11 5.13 -64.90
C GLU A 61 53.03 5.49 -63.86
N SER A 62 52.07 6.34 -64.23
CA SER A 62 50.97 6.72 -63.34
C SER A 62 50.09 5.51 -62.95
N LEU A 63 49.78 4.62 -63.89
CA LEU A 63 49.01 3.40 -63.65
C LEU A 63 49.77 2.42 -62.75
N ARG A 64 51.06 2.21 -63.01
CA ARG A 64 51.93 1.39 -62.14
C ARG A 64 51.95 1.89 -60.72
N LYS A 65 52.01 3.21 -60.52
CA LYS A 65 51.99 3.81 -59.18
C LYS A 65 50.69 3.48 -58.43
N VAL A 66 49.55 3.54 -59.11
CA VAL A 66 48.25 3.16 -58.52
C VAL A 66 48.23 1.69 -58.13
N ILE A 67 48.72 0.81 -59.00
CA ILE A 67 48.77 -0.65 -58.75
C ILE A 67 49.71 -0.99 -57.59
N MET A 68 50.92 -0.43 -57.58
CA MET A 68 51.92 -0.72 -56.55
C MET A 68 51.53 -0.18 -55.17
N THR A 69 50.84 0.97 -55.10
CA THR A 69 50.42 1.54 -53.82
C THR A 69 49.14 0.92 -53.24
N TRP A 70 48.40 0.16 -54.05
CA TRP A 70 47.14 -0.45 -53.62
C TRP A 70 47.33 -1.46 -52.49
N SER A 71 48.36 -2.31 -52.52
CA SER A 71 48.57 -3.34 -51.49
C SER A 71 48.70 -2.75 -50.07
N GLY A 72 49.40 -1.63 -49.93
CA GLY A 72 49.51 -0.92 -48.65
C GLY A 72 48.20 -0.25 -48.23
N ALA A 73 47.45 0.32 -49.17
CA ALA A 73 46.15 0.93 -48.90
C ALA A 73 45.08 -0.11 -48.52
N ASP A 74 45.07 -1.26 -49.19
CA ASP A 74 44.21 -2.40 -48.92
C ASP A 74 44.46 -2.96 -47.52
N LEU A 75 45.73 -3.26 -47.19
CA LEU A 75 46.12 -3.72 -45.87
C LEU A 75 45.68 -2.75 -44.78
N ALA A 76 45.93 -1.44 -44.96
CA ALA A 76 45.52 -0.42 -43.99
C ALA A 76 44.00 -0.32 -43.80
N LEU A 77 43.21 -0.51 -44.87
CA LEU A 77 41.74 -0.52 -44.79
C LEU A 77 41.24 -1.78 -44.09
N MET A 78 41.81 -2.94 -44.41
CA MET A 78 41.44 -4.21 -43.79
C MET A 78 41.78 -4.25 -42.31
N THR A 79 42.94 -3.72 -41.89
CA THR A 79 43.29 -3.60 -40.46
C THR A 79 42.29 -2.71 -39.72
N LYS A 80 41.87 -1.59 -40.33
CA LYS A 80 40.85 -0.72 -39.73
C LYS A 80 39.49 -1.40 -39.65
N LYS A 81 39.12 -2.15 -40.69
CA LYS A 81 37.87 -2.93 -40.70
C LYS A 81 37.86 -3.95 -39.57
N GLN A 82 38.93 -4.72 -39.42
CA GLN A 82 39.06 -5.68 -38.33
C GLN A 82 38.93 -5.01 -36.95
N ALA A 83 39.61 -3.88 -36.74
CA ALA A 83 39.50 -3.15 -35.47
C ALA A 83 38.07 -2.67 -35.16
N VAL A 84 37.32 -2.23 -36.19
CA VAL A 84 35.91 -1.84 -36.05
C VAL A 84 35.03 -3.06 -35.74
N GLU A 85 35.26 -4.20 -36.40
CA GLU A 85 34.55 -5.45 -36.14
C GLU A 85 34.79 -5.96 -34.71
N ASP A 86 36.03 -5.93 -34.23
CA ASP A 86 36.39 -6.33 -32.87
C ASP A 86 35.74 -5.39 -31.82
N ALA A 87 35.78 -4.08 -32.06
CA ALA A 87 35.14 -3.09 -31.21
C ALA A 87 33.61 -3.26 -31.16
N LYS A 88 32.99 -3.54 -32.31
CA LYS A 88 31.55 -3.80 -32.42
C LYS A 88 31.17 -5.06 -31.64
N ARG A 89 31.92 -6.15 -31.81
CA ARG A 89 31.70 -7.40 -31.07
C ARG A 89 31.83 -7.20 -29.56
N SER A 90 32.83 -6.44 -29.11
CA SER A 90 33.00 -6.09 -27.70
C SER A 90 31.78 -5.33 -27.15
N LYS A 91 31.25 -4.37 -27.91
CA LYS A 91 30.07 -3.60 -27.52
C LYS A 91 28.77 -4.41 -27.55
N GLU A 92 28.64 -5.35 -28.48
CA GLU A 92 27.52 -6.29 -28.52
C GLU A 92 27.50 -7.20 -27.28
N LEU A 93 28.67 -7.68 -26.84
CA LEU A 93 28.79 -8.45 -25.59
C LEU A 93 28.44 -7.60 -24.36
N GLU A 94 28.89 -6.34 -24.32
CA GLU A 94 28.51 -5.39 -23.25
C GLU A 94 26.98 -5.18 -23.22
N LEU A 95 26.36 -5.01 -24.39
CA LEU A 95 24.91 -4.84 -24.52
C LEU A 95 24.14 -6.08 -24.03
N GLU A 96 24.60 -7.27 -24.40
CA GLU A 96 23.98 -8.52 -23.92
C GLU A 96 24.09 -8.67 -22.40
N SER A 97 25.24 -8.32 -21.82
CA SER A 97 25.42 -8.33 -20.36
C SER A 97 24.44 -7.38 -19.68
N LEU A 98 24.35 -6.14 -20.14
CA LEU A 98 23.43 -5.14 -19.58
C LEU A 98 21.96 -5.58 -19.70
N LYS A 99 21.59 -6.23 -20.81
CA LYS A 99 20.24 -6.79 -21.00
C LYS A 99 19.95 -7.92 -20.01
N LYS A 100 20.93 -8.80 -19.76
CA LYS A 100 20.81 -9.86 -18.73
C LYS A 100 20.63 -9.26 -17.34
N ASP A 101 21.40 -8.22 -16.99
CA ASP A 101 21.30 -7.56 -15.69
C ASP A 101 19.91 -6.94 -15.46
N ILE A 102 19.32 -6.33 -16.51
CA ILE A 102 17.94 -5.81 -16.43
C ILE A 102 16.93 -6.94 -16.23
N ALA A 103 17.09 -8.06 -16.93
CA ALA A 103 16.18 -9.19 -16.81
C ALA A 103 16.24 -9.82 -15.39
N ILE A 104 17.44 -10.00 -14.85
CA ILE A 104 17.64 -10.48 -13.47
C ILE A 104 16.98 -9.51 -12.48
N MET A 105 17.27 -8.21 -12.60
CA MET A 105 16.70 -7.21 -11.70
C MET A 105 15.17 -7.14 -11.79
N ALA A 106 14.59 -7.31 -12.99
CA ALA A 106 13.14 -7.36 -13.16
C ALA A 106 12.52 -8.60 -12.49
N SER A 107 13.20 -9.75 -12.55
CA SER A 107 12.76 -10.96 -11.85
C SER A 107 12.86 -10.80 -10.33
N GLU A 108 13.93 -10.19 -9.83
CA GLU A 108 14.09 -9.91 -8.40
C GLU A 108 12.99 -8.98 -7.89
N MET A 109 12.69 -7.91 -8.63
CA MET A 109 11.59 -6.99 -8.32
C MET A 109 10.24 -7.72 -8.25
N ALA A 110 9.91 -8.52 -9.26
CA ALA A 110 8.66 -9.26 -9.29
C ALA A 110 8.54 -10.28 -8.14
N ASN A 111 9.65 -10.90 -7.72
CA ASN A 111 9.65 -11.80 -6.58
C ASN A 111 9.45 -11.04 -5.26
N SER A 112 10.13 -9.91 -5.06
CA SER A 112 9.91 -9.07 -3.87
C SER A 112 8.49 -8.54 -3.78
N ASP A 113 7.88 -8.13 -4.90
CA ASP A 113 6.49 -7.67 -4.92
C ASP A 113 5.53 -8.80 -4.51
N ARG A 114 5.74 -10.02 -5.02
CA ARG A 114 4.95 -11.20 -4.61
C ARG A 114 5.10 -11.54 -3.12
N GLU A 115 6.33 -11.50 -2.59
CA GLU A 115 6.58 -11.74 -1.16
C GLU A 115 5.85 -10.71 -0.29
N LEU A 116 5.83 -9.44 -0.71
CA LEU A 116 5.10 -8.38 -0.02
C LEU A 116 3.58 -8.61 -0.07
N ASP A 117 3.04 -8.96 -1.24
CA ASP A 117 1.62 -9.26 -1.40
C ASP A 117 1.19 -10.46 -0.54
N ASP A 118 2.03 -11.49 -0.43
CA ASP A 118 1.80 -12.64 0.43
C ASP A 118 1.79 -12.25 1.91
N ILE A 119 2.73 -11.39 2.35
CA ILE A 119 2.76 -10.86 3.72
C ILE A 119 1.48 -10.08 4.01
N VAL A 120 1.12 -9.14 3.13
CA VAL A 120 -0.09 -8.32 3.28
C VAL A 120 -1.32 -9.22 3.37
N THR A 121 -1.49 -10.15 2.44
CA THR A 121 -2.62 -11.09 2.43
C THR A 121 -2.72 -11.89 3.72
N ARG A 122 -1.60 -12.40 4.24
CA ARG A 122 -1.57 -13.15 5.51
C ARG A 122 -1.92 -12.28 6.70
N VAL A 123 -1.38 -11.06 6.77
CA VAL A 123 -1.66 -10.13 7.88
C VAL A 123 -3.14 -9.74 7.90
N PHE A 124 -3.73 -9.43 6.75
CA PHE A 124 -5.15 -9.14 6.65
C PHE A 124 -6.01 -10.36 7.03
N GLY A 125 -5.70 -11.56 6.53
CA GLY A 125 -6.44 -12.77 6.90
C GLY A 125 -6.38 -13.10 8.40
N LEU A 126 -5.22 -12.89 9.05
CA LEU A 126 -5.09 -13.03 10.50
C LEU A 126 -5.92 -11.99 11.24
N ASN A 127 -5.89 -10.73 10.78
CA ASN A 127 -6.70 -9.66 11.36
C ASN A 127 -8.20 -9.94 11.24
N ASP A 128 -8.67 -10.39 10.07
CA ASP A 128 -10.07 -10.74 9.86
C ASP A 128 -10.52 -11.86 10.80
N THR A 129 -9.67 -12.87 11.02
CA THR A 129 -9.93 -13.95 11.99
C THR A 129 -10.04 -13.42 13.42
N VAL A 130 -9.17 -12.48 13.80
CA VAL A 130 -9.20 -11.84 15.14
C VAL A 130 -10.47 -11.01 15.31
N VAL A 131 -10.81 -10.21 14.31
CA VAL A 131 -12.04 -9.39 14.31
C VAL A 131 -13.27 -10.28 14.42
N GLU A 132 -13.36 -11.33 13.60
CA GLU A 132 -14.46 -12.29 13.65
C GLU A 132 -14.54 -12.98 15.02
N ALA A 133 -13.42 -13.44 15.58
CA ALA A 133 -13.39 -14.05 16.90
C ALA A 133 -13.85 -13.08 18.00
N LEU A 134 -13.46 -11.80 17.92
CA LEU A 134 -13.91 -10.76 18.84
C LEU A 134 -15.42 -10.50 18.71
N GLU A 135 -15.94 -10.42 17.49
CA GLU A 135 -17.37 -10.23 17.23
C GLU A 135 -18.21 -11.43 17.70
N GLN A 136 -17.78 -12.65 17.39
CA GLN A 136 -18.43 -13.88 17.86
C GLN A 136 -18.42 -13.97 19.38
N ARG A 137 -17.29 -13.63 20.01
CA ARG A 137 -17.17 -13.56 21.48
C ARG A 137 -18.16 -12.54 22.05
N GLU A 138 -18.18 -11.32 21.53
CA GLU A 138 -19.06 -10.27 22.03
C GLU A 138 -20.54 -10.62 21.84
N LYS A 139 -20.90 -11.22 20.71
CA LYS A 139 -22.24 -11.73 20.43
C LYS A 139 -22.64 -12.81 21.41
N TYR A 140 -21.77 -13.77 21.69
CA TYR A 140 -22.02 -14.85 22.65
C TYR A 140 -22.15 -14.33 24.07
N LEU A 141 -21.23 -13.44 24.49
CA LEU A 141 -21.28 -12.80 25.81
C LEU A 141 -22.58 -12.00 25.97
N SER A 142 -22.96 -11.22 24.97
CA SER A 142 -24.20 -10.43 24.97
C SER A 142 -25.46 -11.29 25.09
N ALA A 143 -25.52 -12.39 24.33
CA ALA A 143 -26.69 -13.26 24.30
C ALA A 143 -26.83 -14.15 25.54
N HIS A 144 -25.73 -14.71 26.06
CA HIS A 144 -25.82 -15.78 27.06
C HIS A 144 -25.30 -15.39 28.45
N VAL A 145 -24.34 -14.47 28.50
CA VAL A 145 -23.64 -14.11 29.73
C VAL A 145 -24.21 -12.81 30.31
N PHE A 146 -24.31 -11.76 29.51
CA PHE A 146 -24.74 -10.44 29.98
C PHE A 146 -26.21 -10.40 30.39
N GLN A 147 -27.06 -11.22 29.78
CA GLN A 147 -28.45 -11.37 30.23
C GLN A 147 -28.53 -11.83 31.69
N ARG A 148 -27.60 -12.67 32.14
CA ARG A 148 -27.58 -13.22 33.51
C ARG A 148 -27.04 -12.23 34.55
N LEU A 149 -26.49 -11.10 34.10
CA LEU A 149 -26.06 -10.00 34.96
C LEU A 149 -27.23 -9.12 35.41
N VAL A 150 -28.39 -9.22 34.76
CA VAL A 150 -29.61 -8.50 35.13
C VAL A 150 -30.54 -9.49 35.84
N ALA A 151 -30.84 -9.23 37.11
CA ALA A 151 -31.82 -10.01 37.84
C ALA A 151 -33.24 -9.74 37.28
N PRO A 152 -34.22 -10.65 37.50
CA PRO A 152 -35.59 -10.49 37.02
C PRO A 152 -36.29 -9.20 37.49
N ASP A 153 -35.82 -8.61 38.60
CA ASP A 153 -36.28 -7.34 39.18
C ASP A 153 -35.57 -6.10 38.59
N GLY A 154 -34.69 -6.28 37.61
CA GLY A 154 -33.93 -5.20 36.96
C GLY A 154 -32.66 -4.75 37.70
N LYS A 155 -32.33 -5.35 38.85
CA LYS A 155 -31.08 -5.06 39.57
C LYS A 155 -29.89 -5.71 38.86
N LYS A 156 -28.78 -4.97 38.74
CA LYS A 156 -27.55 -5.47 38.12
C LYS A 156 -26.69 -6.20 39.17
N LYS A 157 -26.28 -7.43 38.88
CA LYS A 157 -25.26 -8.16 39.64
C LYS A 157 -23.88 -7.65 39.23
N THR A 158 -23.01 -7.40 40.21
CA THR A 158 -21.63 -6.94 40.01
C THR A 158 -20.70 -8.06 39.53
N GLN A 159 -21.07 -9.32 39.75
CA GLN A 159 -20.28 -10.47 39.30
C GLN A 159 -21.19 -11.69 39.07
N VAL A 160 -20.86 -12.51 38.06
CA VAL A 160 -21.43 -13.86 37.87
C VAL A 160 -20.31 -14.84 37.57
N THR A 161 -20.35 -16.01 38.20
CA THR A 161 -19.37 -17.08 38.01
C THR A 161 -20.05 -18.28 37.35
N PHE A 162 -19.41 -18.84 36.33
CA PHE A 162 -19.81 -20.08 35.67
C PHE A 162 -18.70 -21.10 35.84
N ASP A 163 -19.03 -22.24 36.46
CA ASP A 163 -18.13 -23.38 36.55
C ASP A 163 -18.55 -24.43 35.51
N SER A 164 -17.58 -25.04 34.84
CA SER A 164 -17.83 -26.21 34.01
C SER A 164 -18.31 -27.39 34.85
N ALA A 165 -18.96 -28.37 34.22
CA ALA A 165 -19.51 -29.54 34.92
C ALA A 165 -18.44 -30.34 35.70
N ASP A 166 -17.23 -30.43 35.15
CA ASP A 166 -16.05 -31.04 35.78
C ASP A 166 -15.38 -30.15 36.85
N ARG A 167 -15.83 -28.89 36.98
CA ARG A 167 -15.28 -27.85 37.86
C ARG A 167 -13.79 -27.58 37.64
N LEU A 168 -13.26 -27.81 36.43
CA LEU A 168 -11.85 -27.54 36.09
C LEU A 168 -11.67 -26.22 35.35
N ARG A 169 -12.75 -25.67 34.76
CA ARG A 169 -12.75 -24.37 34.10
C ARG A 169 -13.78 -23.47 34.77
N ARG A 170 -13.41 -22.20 34.89
CA ARG A 170 -14.25 -21.19 35.51
C ARG A 170 -14.21 -19.92 34.68
N VAL A 171 -15.39 -19.41 34.39
CA VAL A 171 -15.58 -18.09 33.77
C VAL A 171 -16.13 -17.17 34.83
N VAL A 172 -15.35 -16.17 35.23
CA VAL A 172 -15.82 -15.12 36.13
C VAL A 172 -16.09 -13.87 35.31
N VAL A 173 -17.33 -13.42 35.33
CA VAL A 173 -17.77 -12.25 34.60
C VAL A 173 -17.96 -11.13 35.61
N LEU A 174 -17.13 -10.10 35.48
CA LEU A 174 -17.09 -8.95 36.39
C LEU A 174 -17.76 -7.77 35.71
N VAL A 175 -18.65 -7.11 36.44
CA VAL A 175 -19.37 -5.93 35.99
C VAL A 175 -18.94 -4.78 36.87
N ASN A 176 -17.77 -4.21 36.56
CA ASN A 176 -17.42 -2.88 37.08
C ASN A 176 -18.10 -1.77 36.26
N HIS A 177 -19.28 -2.04 35.69
CA HIS A 177 -20.12 -1.18 34.87
C HIS A 177 -20.00 -1.35 33.34
N ILE A 178 -21.14 -1.69 32.72
CA ILE A 178 -21.37 -1.70 31.27
C ILE A 178 -22.37 -0.58 30.99
N THR A 179 -21.96 0.43 30.20
CA THR A 179 -22.87 1.42 29.59
C THR A 179 -23.50 0.79 28.36
N ARG A 180 -24.56 0.01 28.59
CA ARG A 180 -25.38 -0.54 27.50
C ARG A 180 -26.36 0.54 27.08
N VAL A 181 -26.03 1.26 26.00
CA VAL A 181 -26.97 2.15 25.34
C VAL A 181 -28.04 1.26 24.70
N GLN A 182 -29.31 1.46 25.07
CA GLN A 182 -30.42 0.80 24.40
C GLN A 182 -30.62 1.45 23.02
N PRO A 183 -30.43 0.72 21.91
CA PRO A 183 -30.48 1.31 20.58
C PRO A 183 -31.80 2.03 20.29
N ASP A 184 -32.92 1.44 20.74
CA ASP A 184 -34.26 1.99 20.49
C ASP A 184 -34.47 3.34 21.20
N LEU A 185 -34.02 3.46 22.45
CA LEU A 185 -34.12 4.70 23.22
C LEU A 185 -33.15 5.76 22.70
N ALA A 186 -31.96 5.35 22.26
CA ALA A 186 -30.99 6.25 21.66
C ALA A 186 -31.50 6.79 20.32
N TYR A 187 -32.15 5.95 19.51
CA TYR A 187 -32.75 6.37 18.25
C TYR A 187 -33.92 7.34 18.47
N GLN A 188 -34.77 7.10 19.48
CA GLN A 188 -35.83 8.03 19.87
C GLN A 188 -35.27 9.37 20.37
N ALA A 189 -34.20 9.34 21.16
CA ALA A 189 -33.53 10.55 21.62
C ALA A 189 -32.93 11.33 20.44
N GLN A 190 -32.33 10.65 19.47
CA GLN A 190 -31.82 11.25 18.25
C GLN A 190 -32.94 11.94 17.45
N ALA A 191 -34.08 11.26 17.25
CA ALA A 191 -35.22 11.83 16.54
C ALA A 191 -35.76 13.09 17.24
N LYS A 192 -35.76 13.11 18.58
CA LYS A 192 -36.15 14.29 19.38
C LYS A 192 -35.18 15.45 19.25
N ILE A 193 -33.88 15.18 19.28
CA ILE A 193 -32.84 16.20 19.09
C ILE A 193 -32.93 16.79 17.68
N GLN A 194 -33.12 15.95 16.66
CA GLN A 194 -33.28 16.40 15.29
C GLN A 194 -34.54 17.27 15.13
N GLY A 195 -35.69 16.79 15.62
CA GLY A 195 -36.95 17.52 15.56
C GLY A 195 -36.95 18.85 16.30
N PHE A 196 -36.12 19.00 17.35
CA PHE A 196 -35.88 20.28 17.99
C PHE A 196 -35.14 21.25 17.06
N PHE A 197 -34.03 20.84 16.45
CA PHE A 197 -33.22 21.72 15.60
C PHE A 197 -33.84 22.03 14.23
N ASP A 198 -34.70 21.15 13.71
CA ASP A 198 -35.45 21.41 12.49
C ASP A 198 -36.35 22.66 12.62
N GLN A 199 -36.78 23.00 13.84
CA GLN A 199 -37.55 24.22 14.15
C GLN A 199 -36.73 25.51 14.05
N PHE A 200 -35.40 25.43 14.08
CA PHE A 200 -34.47 26.57 14.00
C PHE A 200 -33.77 26.69 12.64
N SER A 201 -34.28 26.00 11.61
CA SER A 201 -33.74 25.92 10.24
C SER A 201 -33.66 27.27 9.47
N THR A 202 -34.11 28.37 10.06
CA THR A 202 -33.84 29.74 9.59
C THR A 202 -32.89 30.44 10.56
N ALA A 203 -31.84 31.08 10.02
CA ALA A 203 -30.67 31.62 10.72
C ALA A 203 -30.93 32.66 11.85
N ALA A 204 -32.19 32.91 12.23
CA ALA A 204 -32.58 33.76 13.35
C ALA A 204 -32.55 33.04 14.72
N GLY A 205 -32.50 31.70 14.76
CA GLY A 205 -32.51 30.92 16.01
C GLY A 205 -31.14 30.62 16.63
N MET A 206 -30.05 30.72 15.86
CA MET A 206 -28.68 30.39 16.28
C MET A 206 -27.88 31.56 16.89
N THR A 207 -28.49 32.74 17.00
CA THR A 207 -27.85 33.94 17.56
C THR A 207 -27.86 33.98 19.09
N ASP A 208 -28.71 33.18 19.76
CA ASP A 208 -28.64 33.00 21.21
C ASP A 208 -27.41 32.14 21.55
N PRO A 209 -26.44 32.66 22.34
CA PRO A 209 -25.25 31.93 22.75
C PRO A 209 -25.54 30.58 23.42
N LYS A 210 -26.68 30.46 24.14
CA LYS A 210 -27.09 29.21 24.80
C LYS A 210 -27.58 28.18 23.80
N VAL A 211 -28.40 28.58 22.82
CA VAL A 211 -28.91 27.69 21.77
C VAL A 211 -27.77 27.24 20.86
N LYS A 212 -26.82 28.13 20.55
CA LYS A 212 -25.62 27.80 19.78
C LYS A 212 -24.72 26.80 20.52
N ALA A 213 -24.46 27.00 21.81
CA ALA A 213 -23.69 26.05 22.62
C ALA A 213 -24.38 24.66 22.68
N LEU A 214 -25.72 24.64 22.80
CA LEU A 214 -26.50 23.41 22.76
C LEU A 214 -26.44 22.72 21.39
N TYR A 215 -26.46 23.47 20.30
CA TYR A 215 -26.30 22.95 18.94
C TYR A 215 -24.90 22.33 18.72
N GLU A 216 -23.83 23.03 19.10
CA GLU A 216 -22.45 22.53 18.96
C GLU A 216 -22.25 21.23 19.75
N ILE A 217 -22.77 21.16 20.99
CA ILE A 217 -22.70 19.97 21.84
C ILE A 217 -23.49 18.80 21.25
N THR A 218 -24.70 19.04 20.75
CA THR A 218 -25.56 17.99 20.20
C THR A 218 -25.10 17.50 18.84
N GLN A 219 -24.54 18.37 17.99
CA GLN A 219 -23.89 17.98 16.75
C GLN A 219 -22.70 17.05 17.03
N ALA A 220 -21.86 17.35 18.02
CA ALA A 220 -20.75 16.48 18.42
C ALA A 220 -21.20 15.11 18.94
N ILE A 221 -22.41 15.00 19.51
CA ILE A 221 -23.03 13.74 19.97
C ILE A 221 -23.55 12.90 18.78
N LEU A 222 -23.93 13.53 17.67
CA LEU A 222 -24.63 12.90 16.54
C LEU A 222 -23.73 12.47 15.37
N VAL A 223 -22.45 12.88 15.35
CA VAL A 223 -21.55 12.65 14.22
C VAL A 223 -20.77 11.33 14.39
N THR A 224 -21.37 10.22 13.94
CA THR A 224 -20.83 9.28 12.93
C THR A 224 -21.55 7.92 12.97
N SER A 225 -22.24 7.65 11.87
CA SER A 225 -22.65 6.36 11.28
C SER A 225 -22.40 5.06 12.07
N GLU A 226 -23.50 4.32 12.31
CA GLU A 226 -23.62 2.87 12.62
C GLU A 226 -23.35 2.35 14.05
N LYS A 227 -22.62 3.02 14.93
CA LYS A 227 -22.55 2.63 16.36
C LYS A 227 -22.41 3.89 17.20
N PHE A 228 -23.43 4.20 18.02
CA PHE A 228 -23.43 5.33 18.97
C PHE A 228 -22.18 5.24 19.86
N LYS A 229 -21.14 6.01 19.54
CA LYS A 229 -19.93 6.12 20.35
C LYS A 229 -20.13 7.30 21.29
N VAL A 230 -20.03 7.04 22.59
CA VAL A 230 -20.16 8.09 23.62
C VAL A 230 -19.03 9.11 23.43
N GLY A 231 -19.36 10.28 22.86
CA GLY A 231 -18.43 11.41 22.75
C GLY A 231 -18.17 12.08 24.10
N PRO A 232 -17.06 12.84 24.25
CA PRO A 232 -16.70 13.51 25.51
C PRO A 232 -17.76 14.50 26.00
N ASP A 233 -18.60 15.03 25.09
CA ASP A 233 -19.61 16.03 25.41
C ASP A 233 -20.97 15.45 25.84
N LEU A 234 -21.17 14.13 25.77
CA LEU A 234 -22.40 13.50 26.25
C LEU A 234 -22.62 13.77 27.74
N TYR A 235 -21.57 13.63 28.56
CA TYR A 235 -21.68 13.89 30.00
C TYR A 235 -21.94 15.35 30.32
N ARG A 236 -21.40 16.28 29.50
CA ARG A 236 -21.71 17.71 29.61
C ARG A 236 -23.18 17.97 29.31
N PHE A 237 -23.72 17.43 28.22
CA PHE A 237 -25.12 17.57 27.86
C PHE A 237 -26.07 17.05 28.95
N LEU A 238 -25.76 15.94 29.60
CA LEU A 238 -26.58 15.38 30.68
C LEU A 238 -26.53 16.19 31.97
N GLN A 239 -25.53 17.03 32.18
CA GLN A 239 -25.35 17.83 33.39
C GLN A 239 -25.99 19.21 33.29
N ILE A 240 -26.26 19.70 32.07
CA ILE A 240 -26.94 20.98 31.86
C ILE A 240 -28.37 20.89 32.44
N GLU A 241 -28.79 21.92 33.17
CA GLU A 241 -30.17 22.06 33.62
C GLU A 241 -31.00 22.64 32.48
N ILE A 242 -31.86 21.80 31.90
CA ILE A 242 -32.75 22.17 30.79
C ILE A 242 -34.13 22.42 31.38
N ASP A 243 -34.68 23.61 31.14
CA ASP A 243 -36.04 23.94 31.55
C ASP A 243 -37.05 23.26 30.60
N GLU A 244 -37.89 22.38 31.14
CA GLU A 244 -38.92 21.65 30.40
C GLU A 244 -39.96 22.60 29.76
N GLY A 245 -40.23 23.74 30.40
CA GLY A 245 -41.18 24.73 29.88
C GLY A 245 -40.65 25.50 28.66
N VAL A 246 -39.33 25.57 28.49
CA VAL A 246 -38.69 26.33 27.40
C VAL A 246 -38.18 25.40 26.30
N PHE A 247 -37.60 24.25 26.65
CA PHE A 247 -37.00 23.29 25.71
C PHE A 247 -37.49 21.85 25.94
N PRO A 248 -38.78 21.58 25.72
CA PRO A 248 -39.41 20.31 26.09
C PRO A 248 -38.81 19.09 25.38
N ASP A 249 -38.46 19.21 24.09
CA ASP A 249 -37.89 18.09 23.32
C ASP A 249 -36.44 17.77 23.73
N LEU A 250 -35.64 18.78 24.08
CA LEU A 250 -34.29 18.59 24.61
C LEU A 250 -34.32 18.00 26.02
N TYR A 251 -35.27 18.43 26.85
CA TYR A 251 -35.48 17.85 28.19
C TYR A 251 -35.88 16.37 28.08
N ALA A 252 -36.80 16.03 27.17
CA ALA A 252 -37.20 14.65 26.90
C ALA A 252 -36.01 13.81 26.38
N ALA A 253 -35.22 14.33 25.45
CA ALA A 253 -34.01 13.67 24.95
C ALA A 253 -32.97 13.46 26.06
N GLN A 254 -32.76 14.45 26.94
CA GLN A 254 -31.86 14.34 28.08
C GLN A 254 -32.35 13.26 29.07
N LYS A 255 -33.65 13.17 29.34
CA LYS A 255 -34.25 12.13 30.18
C LYS A 255 -34.08 10.73 29.59
N LEU A 256 -34.30 10.58 28.28
CA LEU A 256 -34.07 9.32 27.55
C LEU A 256 -32.59 8.92 27.58
N LEU A 257 -31.68 9.87 27.36
CA LEU A 257 -30.25 9.61 27.41
C LEU A 257 -29.76 9.28 28.83
N ARG A 258 -30.22 9.99 29.87
CA ARG A 258 -29.96 9.64 31.27
C ARG A 258 -30.48 8.25 31.61
N GLY A 259 -31.67 7.88 31.12
CA GLY A 259 -32.22 6.52 31.25
C GLY A 259 -31.41 5.46 30.50
N SER A 260 -30.77 5.84 29.40
CA SER A 260 -29.93 4.97 28.57
C SER A 260 -28.51 4.76 29.14
N LEU A 261 -28.08 5.59 30.10
CA LEU A 261 -26.70 5.62 30.60
C LEU A 261 -26.60 5.07 32.03
N ARG A 262 -25.64 4.17 32.25
CA ARG A 262 -25.19 3.76 33.59
C ARG A 262 -23.66 3.73 33.57
N SER A 263 -23.00 4.45 34.49
CA SER A 263 -21.59 4.87 34.45
C SER A 263 -20.56 3.78 34.77
N GLU A 264 -19.35 3.91 34.20
CA GLU A 264 -18.07 3.12 34.17
C GLU A 264 -17.33 2.80 35.50
N LYS A 265 -16.41 1.78 35.59
CA LYS A 265 -15.04 1.66 35.02
C LYS A 265 -14.44 0.22 34.88
N THR A 266 -13.97 -0.11 33.66
CA THR A 266 -12.75 -0.83 33.17
C THR A 266 -12.12 -2.06 33.88
N THR A 267 -11.87 -3.17 33.13
CA THR A 267 -10.60 -3.51 32.37
C THR A 267 -10.59 -4.96 31.84
N SER A 268 -11.46 -5.85 32.31
CA SER A 268 -11.76 -7.13 31.65
C SER A 268 -13.06 -7.68 32.19
N TYR A 269 -14.10 -7.71 31.37
CA TYR A 269 -15.44 -8.17 31.76
C TYR A 269 -15.50 -9.67 32.03
N VAL A 270 -14.54 -10.44 31.54
CA VAL A 270 -14.52 -11.90 31.64
C VAL A 270 -13.10 -12.32 32.00
N ARG A 271 -12.93 -12.94 33.17
CA ARG A 271 -11.70 -13.61 33.58
C ARG A 271 -11.89 -15.11 33.40
N LEU A 272 -10.94 -15.72 32.71
CA LEU A 272 -10.90 -17.17 32.53
C LEU A 272 -9.94 -17.75 33.56
N TYR A 273 -10.40 -18.80 34.22
CA TYR A 273 -9.61 -19.56 35.19
C TYR A 273 -9.62 -21.04 34.82
N GLU A 274 -8.48 -21.68 35.04
CA GLU A 274 -8.35 -23.12 34.92
C GLU A 274 -7.62 -23.71 36.12
N ARG A 275 -7.84 -24.99 36.37
CA ARG A 275 -7.05 -25.79 37.30
C ARG A 275 -6.94 -27.21 36.77
N THR A 276 -5.81 -27.86 37.05
CA THR A 276 -5.52 -29.21 36.57
C THR A 276 -6.19 -30.32 37.40
N GLY A 277 -6.73 -29.99 38.57
CA GLY A 277 -7.41 -30.92 39.48
C GLY A 277 -8.22 -30.19 40.55
N LEU A 278 -9.15 -30.88 41.20
CA LEU A 278 -10.06 -30.28 42.20
C LEU A 278 -9.33 -29.78 43.45
N ASP A 279 -8.18 -30.38 43.77
CA ASP A 279 -7.28 -30.04 44.88
C ASP A 279 -6.34 -28.86 44.55
N LYS A 280 -6.26 -28.45 43.28
CA LYS A 280 -5.37 -27.38 42.82
C LYS A 280 -6.06 -26.02 42.84
N GLN A 281 -5.25 -24.99 43.07
CA GLN A 281 -5.69 -23.60 43.01
C GLN A 281 -6.01 -23.19 41.58
N TRP A 282 -6.98 -22.28 41.44
CA TRP A 282 -7.34 -21.65 40.18
C TRP A 282 -6.20 -20.77 39.68
N LYS A 283 -5.84 -20.92 38.40
CA LYS A 283 -4.88 -20.07 37.69
C LYS A 283 -5.64 -19.20 36.67
N SER A 284 -5.34 -17.90 36.64
CA SER A 284 -5.91 -17.00 35.65
C SER A 284 -5.23 -17.19 34.30
N LEU A 285 -6.01 -17.29 33.22
CA LEU A 285 -5.50 -17.28 31.87
C LEU A 285 -5.33 -15.83 31.37
N PRO A 286 -4.26 -15.53 30.61
CA PRO A 286 -4.10 -14.23 29.95
C PRO A 286 -5.25 -14.03 28.94
N LEU A 287 -5.81 -12.82 28.93
CA LEU A 287 -6.76 -12.38 27.91
C LEU A 287 -5.96 -11.55 26.90
N HIS A 288 -6.02 -11.93 25.63
CA HIS A 288 -5.50 -11.13 24.52
C HIS A 288 -6.48 -10.03 24.14
#